data_AF-A0A354TID7-F1
#
_entry.id   AF-A0A354TID7-F1
#
_cell.length_a   1.000
_cell.length_b   1.000
_cell.length_c   1.000
_cell.angle_alpha   90.00
_cell.angle_beta   90.00
_cell.angle_gamma   90.00
#
_symmetry.space_group_name_H-M   'P 1'
#
loop_
_entity.id
_entity.type
_entity.pdbx_description
1 polymer ?
#
loop_
_entity_poly.entity_id
_entity_poly.type
_entity_poly.pdbx_seq_one_letter_code
_entity_poly.pdbx_strand_id
1 'polypeptide(L)'
;MNNDPAFTSHPALSRRRFLQTASLAAFATSGSMRLAALAPGQVGETEHFLYRLAPAGGPWIDTQRGNRAFGFSAGKIHLSEDNAQTWKHEADFADAEDIQFSSLLGNGRVVFATQRRIFTGNEDLTGIQEVTVLDHHGEEYRPHLLREGEKPGWYFYSLDGVHTFEVEGREMLIWGNYCNVGTGPVPANIYYSTDGGKTVKIAYAFGRNPAFQHKDADPSEWLGDKDNPVVCRHIHSVSYNAPENAFYACTGDIDRKNGAGLECHWLRGTWDAKNDLWDWKVIVSSDANSRFKSGGINCVDGQIYWVADANGPKSIREDYDRGIFRCAPADLPDKAKHTLLYPVKYEMAAMTIHDGVIVAPKYGNADPDDCGFLFSPDLGKSWGHYDLKELGDRSGVRVNPPNGEGWWRVALMSRWTNRGEVLFLKPKR
;
A
#
# COMPACT_ATOMS: atom_id res chain seq x y z
N MET A 1 6.40 60.13 49.49
CA MET A 1 7.32 60.20 48.34
C MET A 1 8.20 58.97 48.41
N ASN A 2 7.86 57.97 47.60
CA ASN A 2 8.59 56.71 47.50
C ASN A 2 9.77 56.90 46.54
N ASN A 3 10.93 56.34 46.89
CA ASN A 3 11.98 55.93 45.96
C ASN A 3 12.65 54.67 46.54
N ASP A 4 12.47 53.57 45.82
CA ASP A 4 13.34 52.40 45.58
C ASP A 4 14.01 51.63 46.74
N PRO A 5 14.10 50.28 46.65
CA PRO A 5 15.05 49.69 45.68
C PRO A 5 14.69 48.35 44.99
N ALA A 6 15.28 48.23 43.78
CA ALA A 6 15.93 47.05 43.18
C ALA A 6 15.17 45.72 43.03
N PHE A 7 14.77 45.43 41.78
CA PHE A 7 14.53 44.07 41.29
C PHE A 7 15.66 43.61 40.37
N THR A 8 16.25 42.47 40.73
CA THR A 8 17.24 41.73 39.95
C THR A 8 16.57 40.88 38.87
N SER A 9 17.17 40.88 37.69
CA SER A 9 16.77 40.12 36.51
C SER A 9 17.24 38.66 36.57
N HIS A 10 16.33 37.70 36.38
CA HIS A 10 16.69 36.31 36.07
C HIS A 10 16.62 36.05 34.55
N PRO A 11 17.67 35.48 33.93
CA PRO A 11 17.66 35.11 32.51
C PRO A 11 16.89 33.81 32.24
N ALA A 12 16.22 33.79 31.09
CA ALA A 12 15.44 32.68 30.58
C ALA A 12 16.31 31.47 30.17
N LEU A 13 15.92 30.28 30.61
CA LEU A 13 16.52 29.00 30.20
C LEU A 13 15.87 28.49 28.91
N SER A 14 16.71 28.25 27.89
CA SER A 14 16.32 27.75 26.57
C SER A 14 16.18 26.22 26.55
N ARG A 15 15.17 25.73 25.83
CA ARG A 15 14.92 24.31 25.53
C ARG A 15 15.99 23.77 24.58
N ARG A 16 17.04 23.13 25.11
CA ARG A 16 17.84 22.12 24.39
C ARG A 16 18.27 21.03 25.37
N ARG A 17 18.15 19.78 24.89
CA ARG A 17 18.55 18.49 25.50
C ARG A 17 17.50 17.80 26.37
N PHE A 18 16.79 16.85 25.77
CA PHE A 18 16.46 15.59 26.46
C PHE A 18 16.36 14.46 25.41
N LEU A 19 17.51 13.83 25.14
CA LEU A 19 17.62 12.51 24.54
C LEU A 19 18.71 11.77 25.34
N GLN A 20 18.49 10.47 25.52
CA GLN A 20 19.31 9.48 26.23
C GLN A 20 19.03 9.38 27.74
N THR A 21 18.37 8.30 28.16
CA THR A 21 18.98 7.15 28.86
C THR A 21 17.85 6.24 29.37
N ALA A 22 17.84 4.95 28.99
CA ALA A 22 17.36 3.87 29.85
C ALA A 22 17.75 2.51 29.26
N SER A 23 18.80 1.92 29.84
CA SER A 23 19.11 0.49 29.71
C SER A 23 18.95 -0.15 31.10
N LEU A 24 18.24 -1.28 31.13
CA LEU A 24 18.34 -2.43 32.06
C LEU A 24 17.93 -2.25 33.54
N ALA A 25 16.85 -2.94 33.92
CA ALA A 25 16.79 -3.77 35.13
C ALA A 25 15.71 -4.89 35.01
N ALA A 26 15.92 -5.96 35.76
CA ALA A 26 15.53 -7.34 35.56
C ALA A 26 14.10 -7.77 36.01
N PHE A 27 13.61 -8.82 35.32
CA PHE A 27 12.79 -9.95 35.75
C PHE A 27 11.73 -9.78 36.86
N ALA A 28 10.47 -9.92 36.44
CA ALA A 28 9.46 -10.67 37.20
C ALA A 28 8.71 -11.59 36.24
N THR A 29 9.00 -12.89 36.32
CA THR A 29 8.29 -13.96 35.63
C THR A 29 6.87 -14.06 36.18
N SER A 30 5.90 -13.58 35.40
CA SER A 30 4.52 -14.04 35.51
C SER A 30 4.22 -14.83 34.24
N GLY A 31 3.78 -16.07 34.44
CA GLY A 31 3.60 -17.07 33.38
C GLY A 31 2.65 -16.57 32.30
N SER A 32 3.23 -16.00 31.24
CA SER A 32 2.55 -15.87 29.97
C SER A 32 2.52 -17.28 29.40
N MET A 33 1.33 -17.87 29.28
CA MET A 33 1.15 -18.96 28.32
C MET A 33 1.66 -18.41 26.99
N ARG A 34 2.84 -18.85 26.55
CA ARG A 34 3.24 -18.68 25.16
C ARG A 34 2.22 -19.48 24.37
N LEU A 35 1.21 -18.80 23.84
CA LEU A 35 0.41 -19.35 22.75
C LEU A 35 1.41 -19.82 21.71
N ALA A 36 1.42 -21.12 21.44
CA ALA A 36 2.30 -21.68 20.43
C ALA A 36 1.97 -20.97 19.11
N ALA A 37 2.99 -20.37 18.49
CA ALA A 37 2.83 -19.79 17.16
C ALA A 37 2.25 -20.87 16.23
N LEU A 38 1.27 -20.53 15.41
CA LEU A 38 0.68 -21.46 14.46
C LEU A 38 1.82 -22.02 13.59
N ALA A 39 2.08 -23.33 13.69
CA ALA A 39 3.15 -23.93 12.92
C ALA A 39 2.76 -23.90 11.43
N PRO A 40 3.72 -23.65 10.51
CA PRO A 40 3.44 -23.68 9.07
C PRO A 40 2.75 -24.98 8.67
N GLY A 41 1.61 -24.87 7.96
CA GLY A 41 0.77 -26.00 7.57
C GLY A 41 -0.37 -26.34 8.53
N GLN A 42 -0.42 -25.77 9.74
CA GLN A 42 -1.62 -25.81 10.57
C GLN A 42 -2.67 -24.84 10.04
N VAL A 43 -3.93 -25.27 10.00
CA VAL A 43 -5.07 -24.44 9.63
C VAL A 43 -5.75 -23.99 10.91
N GLY A 44 -5.75 -22.69 11.15
CA GLY A 44 -6.57 -22.04 12.15
C GLY A 44 -7.96 -21.72 11.61
N GLU A 45 -8.87 -21.42 12.52
CA GLU A 45 -10.27 -21.16 12.20
C GLU A 45 -10.84 -20.07 13.10
N THR A 46 -11.52 -19.09 12.50
CA THR A 46 -12.36 -18.12 13.19
C THR A 46 -13.83 -18.45 12.95
N GLU A 47 -14.79 -17.65 13.40
CA GLU A 47 -16.19 -17.84 12.99
C GLU A 47 -16.37 -17.68 11.46
N HIS A 48 -15.70 -16.70 10.84
CA HIS A 48 -15.93 -16.34 9.45
C HIS A 48 -14.98 -16.97 8.43
N PHE A 49 -13.79 -17.42 8.82
CA PHE A 49 -12.80 -17.92 7.86
C PHE A 49 -11.83 -18.95 8.44
N LEU A 50 -11.24 -19.74 7.56
CA LEU A 50 -10.05 -20.53 7.81
C LEU A 50 -8.81 -19.69 7.50
N TYR A 51 -7.70 -19.94 8.18
CA TYR A 51 -6.43 -19.27 7.88
C TYR A 51 -5.22 -20.18 8.07
N ARG A 52 -4.15 -19.90 7.33
CA ARG A 52 -2.88 -20.61 7.45
C ARG A 52 -1.73 -19.74 6.95
N LEU A 53 -0.54 -19.90 7.53
CA LEU A 53 0.68 -19.35 6.95
C LEU A 53 1.12 -20.15 5.72
N ALA A 54 1.84 -19.50 4.81
CA ALA A 54 2.58 -20.19 3.77
C ALA A 54 3.57 -21.22 4.38
N PRO A 55 3.88 -22.32 3.67
CA PRO A 55 4.79 -23.34 4.17
C PRO A 55 6.17 -22.78 4.56
N ALA A 56 6.72 -23.22 5.70
CA ALA A 56 8.08 -22.86 6.08
C ALA A 56 9.10 -23.40 5.09
N GLY A 57 10.10 -22.58 4.76
CA GLY A 57 11.15 -22.94 3.81
C GLY A 57 10.72 -22.91 2.34
N GLY A 58 9.45 -22.60 2.04
CA GLY A 58 9.01 -22.25 0.70
C GLY A 58 9.40 -20.80 0.34
N PRO A 59 9.25 -20.41 -0.94
CA PRO A 59 9.50 -19.04 -1.36
C PRO A 59 8.49 -18.08 -0.74
N TRP A 60 8.88 -16.81 -0.63
CA TRP A 60 7.95 -15.73 -0.32
C TRP A 60 6.97 -15.57 -1.47
N ILE A 61 5.69 -15.88 -1.23
CA ILE A 61 4.63 -15.76 -2.24
C ILE A 61 4.21 -14.29 -2.33
N ASP A 62 4.62 -13.62 -3.41
CA ASP A 62 4.39 -12.19 -3.58
C ASP A 62 3.03 -11.85 -4.18
N THR A 63 2.56 -12.68 -5.13
CA THR A 63 1.27 -12.50 -5.77
C THR A 63 0.68 -13.85 -6.19
N GLN A 64 -0.63 -13.86 -6.39
CA GLN A 64 -1.38 -15.03 -6.88
C GLN A 64 -2.51 -14.60 -7.81
N ARG A 65 -2.90 -15.51 -8.71
CA ARG A 65 -4.08 -15.35 -9.56
C ARG A 65 -4.55 -16.70 -10.09
N GLY A 66 -5.82 -17.04 -9.86
CA GLY A 66 -6.33 -18.35 -10.22
C GLY A 66 -5.52 -19.44 -9.52
N ASN A 67 -5.05 -20.44 -10.26
CA ASN A 67 -4.16 -21.49 -9.73
C ASN A 67 -2.68 -21.09 -9.70
N ARG A 68 -2.31 -19.90 -10.18
CA ARG A 68 -0.91 -19.50 -10.31
C ARG A 68 -0.44 -18.66 -9.13
N ALA A 69 0.82 -18.83 -8.76
CA ALA A 69 1.48 -18.01 -7.75
C ALA A 69 2.91 -17.69 -8.19
N PHE A 70 3.36 -16.47 -7.89
CA PHE A 70 4.74 -16.05 -8.08
C PHE A 70 5.37 -15.77 -6.73
N GLY A 71 6.59 -16.26 -6.54
CA GLY A 71 7.35 -16.04 -5.32
C GLY A 71 8.84 -16.01 -5.57
N PHE A 72 9.60 -15.71 -4.52
CA PHE A 72 11.05 -15.62 -4.60
C PHE A 72 11.71 -16.10 -3.31
N SER A 73 12.93 -16.62 -3.43
CA SER A 73 13.79 -16.95 -2.30
C SER A 73 15.21 -17.23 -2.76
N ALA A 74 16.20 -16.90 -1.93
CA ALA A 74 17.57 -17.39 -2.07
C ALA A 74 18.19 -17.14 -3.46
N GLY A 75 17.96 -15.95 -4.03
CA GLY A 75 18.50 -15.58 -5.34
C GLY A 75 17.77 -16.21 -6.52
N LYS A 76 16.56 -16.74 -6.31
CA LYS A 76 15.70 -17.30 -7.35
C LYS A 76 14.31 -16.69 -7.31
N ILE A 77 13.67 -16.69 -8.48
CA ILE A 77 12.23 -16.49 -8.63
C ILE A 77 11.57 -17.81 -9.00
N HIS A 78 10.33 -17.98 -8.57
CA HIS A 78 9.57 -19.21 -8.68
C HIS A 78 8.17 -18.93 -9.18
N LEU A 79 7.64 -19.86 -9.97
CA LEU A 79 6.26 -19.83 -10.42
C LEU A 79 5.61 -21.21 -10.22
N SER A 80 4.42 -21.16 -9.61
CA SER A 80 3.54 -22.28 -9.36
C SER A 80 2.31 -22.21 -10.28
N GLU A 81 1.76 -23.37 -10.59
CA GLU A 81 0.51 -23.55 -11.38
C GLU A 81 -0.55 -24.36 -10.61
N ASP A 82 -0.34 -24.59 -9.31
CA ASP A 82 -1.13 -25.49 -8.47
C ASP A 82 -1.39 -24.91 -7.07
N ASN A 83 -1.72 -23.61 -7.01
CA ASN A 83 -1.99 -22.87 -5.77
C ASN A 83 -0.81 -22.87 -4.78
N ALA A 84 0.41 -22.73 -5.30
CA ALA A 84 1.66 -22.74 -4.54
C ALA A 84 1.94 -24.07 -3.80
N GLN A 85 1.42 -25.19 -4.30
CA GLN A 85 1.76 -26.52 -3.78
C GLN A 85 3.12 -26.98 -4.28
N THR A 86 3.44 -26.71 -5.56
CA THR A 86 4.73 -26.98 -6.18
C THR A 86 5.23 -25.79 -6.99
N TRP A 87 6.55 -25.73 -7.19
CA TRP A 87 7.26 -24.65 -7.90
C TRP A 87 7.93 -25.21 -9.14
N LYS A 88 7.11 -25.52 -10.15
CA LYS A 88 7.53 -26.19 -11.38
C LYS A 88 8.54 -25.38 -12.19
N HIS A 89 8.45 -24.05 -12.13
CA HIS A 89 9.31 -23.14 -12.88
C HIS A 89 10.15 -22.33 -11.90
N GLU A 90 11.45 -22.22 -12.19
CA GLU A 90 12.38 -21.39 -11.44
C GLU A 90 13.40 -20.74 -12.38
N ALA A 91 13.91 -19.59 -11.98
CA ALA A 91 15.01 -18.91 -12.67
C ALA A 91 15.92 -18.22 -11.65
N ASP A 92 17.22 -18.23 -11.93
CA ASP A 92 18.18 -17.46 -11.14
C ASP A 92 17.91 -15.96 -11.34
N PHE A 93 17.84 -15.24 -10.23
CA PHE A 93 17.62 -13.80 -10.20
C PHE A 93 18.29 -13.24 -8.95
N ALA A 94 19.50 -12.71 -9.11
CA ALA A 94 20.36 -12.29 -8.00
C ALA A 94 19.68 -11.30 -7.04
N ASP A 95 18.82 -10.43 -7.57
CA ASP A 95 18.10 -9.40 -6.81
C ASP A 95 16.73 -9.89 -6.30
N ALA A 96 16.50 -11.20 -6.18
CA ALA A 96 15.22 -11.80 -5.79
C ALA A 96 14.69 -11.26 -4.47
N GLU A 97 15.57 -11.07 -3.48
CA GLU A 97 15.20 -10.56 -2.18
C GLU A 97 14.79 -9.07 -2.22
N ASP A 98 15.13 -8.33 -3.28
CA ASP A 98 14.71 -6.94 -3.45
C ASP A 98 13.35 -6.78 -4.14
N ILE A 99 12.70 -7.88 -4.53
CA ILE A 99 11.37 -7.84 -5.15
C ILE A 99 10.33 -7.29 -4.18
N GLN A 100 9.60 -6.27 -4.62
CA GLN A 100 8.64 -5.51 -3.82
C GLN A 100 7.27 -5.39 -4.48
N PHE A 101 7.19 -5.73 -5.76
CA PHE A 101 5.96 -5.73 -6.53
C PHE A 101 5.97 -6.89 -7.51
N SER A 102 4.82 -7.51 -7.70
CA SER A 102 4.58 -8.43 -8.80
C SER A 102 3.09 -8.55 -9.12
N SER A 103 2.81 -8.88 -10.37
CA SER A 103 1.46 -9.14 -10.88
C SER A 103 1.50 -10.27 -11.92
N LEU A 104 0.55 -11.19 -11.80
CA LEU A 104 0.30 -12.26 -12.78
C LEU A 104 -0.80 -11.81 -13.74
N LEU A 105 -0.47 -11.79 -15.03
CA LEU A 105 -1.36 -11.32 -16.10
C LEU A 105 -2.17 -12.47 -16.70
N GLY A 106 -3.33 -12.14 -17.28
CA GLY A 106 -4.26 -13.11 -17.86
C GLY A 106 -3.69 -13.82 -19.09
N ASN A 107 -2.71 -13.19 -19.75
CA ASN A 107 -1.96 -13.77 -20.86
C ASN A 107 -0.83 -14.75 -20.43
N GLY A 108 -0.73 -15.08 -19.14
CA GLY A 108 0.29 -15.99 -18.62
C GLY A 108 1.58 -15.30 -18.15
N ARG A 109 1.85 -14.04 -18.53
CA ARG A 109 3.09 -13.37 -18.13
C ARG A 109 3.09 -12.97 -16.66
N VAL A 110 4.30 -12.76 -16.14
CA VAL A 110 4.53 -12.08 -14.87
C VAL A 110 5.21 -10.75 -15.13
N VAL A 111 4.78 -9.72 -14.40
CA VAL A 111 5.50 -8.45 -14.26
C VAL A 111 5.94 -8.37 -12.80
N PHE A 112 7.20 -8.08 -12.54
CA PHE A 112 7.73 -7.97 -11.18
C PHE A 112 8.80 -6.89 -11.11
N ALA A 113 8.97 -6.28 -9.95
CA ALA A 113 9.90 -5.19 -9.78
C ALA A 113 10.68 -5.30 -8.47
N THR A 114 11.96 -4.95 -8.57
CA THR A 114 12.77 -4.58 -7.41
C THR A 114 12.51 -3.11 -7.08
N GLN A 115 13.34 -2.53 -6.21
CA GLN A 115 13.17 -1.15 -5.77
C GLN A 115 13.20 -0.13 -6.92
N ARG A 116 14.03 -0.37 -7.95
CA ARG A 116 14.32 0.58 -9.04
C ARG A 116 14.30 -0.05 -10.44
N ARG A 117 13.97 -1.33 -10.56
CA ARG A 117 13.96 -2.02 -11.86
C ARG A 117 12.69 -2.85 -11.96
N ILE A 118 12.10 -2.87 -13.14
CA ILE A 118 10.89 -3.63 -13.43
C ILE A 118 11.20 -4.61 -14.56
N PHE A 119 10.66 -5.81 -14.45
CA PHE A 119 10.94 -6.94 -15.30
C PHE A 119 9.65 -7.60 -15.73
N THR A 120 9.72 -8.34 -16.84
CA THR A 120 8.67 -9.22 -17.29
C THR A 120 9.26 -10.57 -17.67
N GLY A 121 8.53 -11.64 -17.40
CA GLY A 121 8.86 -13.00 -17.80
C GLY A 121 7.65 -13.70 -18.43
N ASN A 122 7.93 -14.73 -19.23
CA ASN A 122 6.90 -15.59 -19.80
C ASN A 122 6.25 -16.46 -18.72
N GLU A 123 5.26 -17.25 -19.13
CA GLU A 123 4.48 -18.13 -18.27
C GLU A 123 5.27 -19.26 -17.59
N ASP A 124 6.51 -19.49 -18.02
CA ASP A 124 7.44 -20.49 -17.52
C ASP A 124 8.74 -19.87 -16.94
N LEU A 125 8.72 -18.55 -16.71
CA LEU A 125 9.89 -17.73 -16.31
C LEU A 125 11.04 -17.68 -17.33
N THR A 126 10.81 -18.11 -18.58
CA THR A 126 11.77 -17.84 -19.66
C THR A 126 11.65 -16.39 -20.15
N GLY A 127 12.68 -15.92 -20.85
CA GLY A 127 12.66 -14.60 -21.50
C GLY A 127 12.53 -13.43 -20.52
N ILE A 128 13.07 -13.58 -19.30
CA ILE A 128 13.12 -12.49 -18.31
C ILE A 128 13.88 -11.33 -18.92
N GLN A 129 13.22 -10.19 -19.01
CA GLN A 129 13.79 -8.96 -19.53
C GLN A 129 13.40 -7.78 -18.65
N GLU A 130 14.31 -6.83 -18.50
CA GLU A 130 14.00 -5.54 -17.90
C GLU A 130 13.06 -4.76 -18.84
N VAL A 131 12.05 -4.13 -18.27
CA VAL A 131 11.06 -3.33 -18.99
C VAL A 131 11.51 -1.88 -18.96
N THR A 132 11.60 -1.26 -20.14
CA THR A 132 11.75 0.18 -20.25
C THR A 132 10.44 0.84 -19.83
N VAL A 133 10.51 1.69 -18.79
CA VAL A 133 9.39 2.54 -18.41
C VAL A 133 9.36 3.75 -19.33
N LEU A 134 8.19 4.15 -19.79
CA LEU A 134 7.99 5.40 -20.52
C LEU A 134 7.33 6.45 -19.63
N ASP A 135 7.71 7.71 -19.78
CA ASP A 135 6.99 8.81 -19.17
C ASP A 135 5.67 9.10 -19.91
N HIS A 136 4.94 10.11 -19.46
CA HIS A 136 3.66 10.50 -20.06
C HIS A 136 3.81 11.19 -21.44
N HIS A 137 5.03 11.48 -21.88
CA HIS A 137 5.36 11.94 -23.22
C HIS A 137 5.79 10.79 -24.15
N GLY A 138 5.95 9.58 -23.61
CA GLY A 138 6.42 8.40 -24.34
C GLY A 138 7.94 8.26 -24.39
N GLU A 139 8.68 9.12 -23.67
CA GLU A 139 10.14 9.07 -23.59
C GLU A 139 10.60 8.07 -22.52
N GLU A 140 11.82 7.57 -22.64
CA GLU A 140 12.36 6.63 -21.65
C GLU A 140 12.49 7.27 -20.26
N TYR A 141 11.79 6.71 -19.29
CA TYR A 141 11.84 7.08 -17.89
C TYR A 141 12.83 6.18 -17.13
N ARG A 142 13.87 6.78 -16.55
CA ARG A 142 14.85 6.09 -15.72
C ARG A 142 14.81 6.59 -14.28
N PRO A 143 14.79 5.69 -13.29
CA PRO A 143 15.05 6.04 -11.90
C PRO A 143 16.35 6.82 -11.74
N HIS A 144 16.34 7.91 -10.97
CA HIS A 144 17.53 8.76 -10.74
C HIS A 144 18.69 7.95 -10.15
N LEU A 145 19.92 8.40 -10.39
CA LEU A 145 21.13 7.82 -9.80
C LEU A 145 21.20 8.11 -8.30
N LEU A 146 21.50 7.09 -7.50
CA LEU A 146 21.67 7.25 -6.06
C LEU A 146 22.92 8.08 -5.76
N ARG A 147 22.82 9.00 -4.79
CA ARG A 147 24.01 9.66 -4.26
C ARG A 147 24.75 8.72 -3.30
N GLU A 148 26.04 8.97 -3.10
CA GLU A 148 26.86 8.14 -2.22
C GLU A 148 26.27 8.09 -0.80
N GLY A 149 26.13 6.88 -0.25
CA GLY A 149 25.58 6.63 1.09
C GLY A 149 24.05 6.72 1.19
N GLU A 150 23.33 7.00 0.11
CA GLU A 150 21.87 7.02 0.12
C GLU A 150 21.25 5.62 -0.01
N LYS A 151 20.09 5.45 0.62
CA LYS A 151 19.28 4.25 0.42
C LYS A 151 18.56 4.31 -0.92
N PRO A 152 18.40 3.19 -1.63
CA PRO A 152 17.45 3.11 -2.72
C PRO A 152 16.04 3.47 -2.25
N GLY A 153 15.27 4.05 -3.17
CA GLY A 153 13.86 4.36 -2.98
C GLY A 153 12.95 3.37 -3.70
N TRP A 154 11.71 3.27 -3.28
CA TRP A 154 10.71 2.39 -3.88
C TRP A 154 9.98 3.04 -5.05
N TYR A 155 10.40 2.73 -6.27
CA TYR A 155 9.73 3.19 -7.48
C TYR A 155 8.46 2.44 -7.81
N PHE A 156 8.38 1.16 -7.44
CA PHE A 156 7.34 0.27 -7.94
C PHE A 156 6.54 -0.44 -6.85
N TYR A 157 6.90 -0.30 -5.57
CA TYR A 157 6.18 -0.93 -4.45
C TYR A 157 4.73 -0.46 -4.39
N SER A 158 3.76 -1.37 -4.29
CA SER A 158 2.34 -1.06 -4.12
C SER A 158 1.88 -1.42 -2.70
N LEU A 159 0.99 -0.63 -2.13
CA LEU A 159 0.38 -0.95 -0.83
C LEU A 159 -0.83 -1.90 -0.97
N ASP A 160 -1.61 -1.73 -2.04
CA ASP A 160 -2.76 -2.55 -2.38
C ASP A 160 -2.38 -3.82 -3.17
N GLY A 161 -3.34 -4.74 -3.30
CA GLY A 161 -3.14 -6.09 -3.82
C GLY A 161 -3.91 -6.41 -5.11
N VAL A 162 -4.62 -5.45 -5.71
CA VAL A 162 -5.38 -5.66 -6.95
C VAL A 162 -4.93 -4.63 -7.98
N HIS A 163 -4.34 -5.10 -9.08
CA HIS A 163 -3.70 -4.23 -10.08
C HIS A 163 -4.15 -4.50 -11.51
N THR A 164 -4.94 -5.55 -11.76
CA THR A 164 -5.37 -5.93 -13.11
C THR A 164 -6.87 -5.73 -13.27
N PHE A 165 -7.27 -5.04 -14.33
CA PHE A 165 -8.66 -4.73 -14.64
C PHE A 165 -8.94 -4.97 -16.13
N GLU A 166 -10.15 -5.45 -16.46
CA GLU A 166 -10.63 -5.48 -17.85
C GLU A 166 -11.19 -4.11 -18.22
N VAL A 167 -10.57 -3.46 -19.20
CA VAL A 167 -10.90 -2.11 -19.67
C VAL A 167 -11.15 -2.18 -21.17
N GLU A 168 -12.38 -1.91 -21.59
CA GLU A 168 -12.77 -1.93 -23.01
C GLU A 168 -12.38 -3.24 -23.75
N GLY A 169 -12.49 -4.38 -23.05
CA GLY A 169 -12.18 -5.71 -23.60
C GLY A 169 -10.69 -6.06 -23.63
N ARG A 170 -9.86 -5.31 -22.89
CA ARG A 170 -8.43 -5.55 -22.74
C ARG A 170 -8.03 -5.50 -21.27
N GLU A 171 -7.18 -6.43 -20.86
CA GLU A 171 -6.53 -6.36 -19.56
C GLU A 171 -5.54 -5.18 -19.47
N MET A 172 -5.74 -4.35 -18.45
CA MET A 172 -4.82 -3.30 -18.03
C MET A 172 -4.21 -3.66 -16.68
N LEU A 173 -2.88 -3.57 -16.59
CA LEU A 173 -2.14 -3.52 -15.33
C LEU A 173 -1.97 -2.06 -14.94
N ILE A 174 -2.31 -1.67 -13.71
CA ILE A 174 -2.17 -0.29 -13.21
C ILE A 174 -2.01 -0.26 -11.69
N TRP A 175 -1.10 0.58 -11.20
CA TRP A 175 -0.84 0.74 -9.77
C TRP A 175 -0.16 2.08 -9.47
N GLY A 176 -0.22 2.52 -8.21
CA GLY A 176 0.58 3.64 -7.71
C GLY A 176 1.73 3.16 -6.85
N ASN A 177 2.80 3.96 -6.75
CA ASN A 177 3.91 3.62 -5.85
C ASN A 177 3.70 4.16 -4.43
N TYR A 178 3.73 3.25 -3.46
CA TYR A 178 3.75 3.56 -2.04
C TYR A 178 5.18 3.89 -1.58
N CYS A 179 5.72 5.02 -2.04
CA CYS A 179 7.13 5.38 -1.87
C CYS A 179 7.40 6.24 -0.62
N ASN A 180 8.67 6.60 -0.41
CA ASN A 180 9.10 7.56 0.63
C ASN A 180 8.78 7.12 2.08
N VAL A 181 8.74 5.82 2.37
CA VAL A 181 8.53 5.26 3.73
C VAL A 181 9.78 4.53 4.20
N GLY A 182 10.69 5.26 4.88
CA GLY A 182 11.93 4.68 5.43
C GLY A 182 13.04 4.41 4.40
N THR A 183 12.81 4.78 3.13
CA THR A 183 13.70 4.61 1.98
C THR A 183 14.24 5.93 1.44
N GLY A 184 15.06 5.88 0.40
CA GLY A 184 15.46 7.07 -0.36
C GLY A 184 14.28 7.80 -1.02
N PRO A 185 14.46 9.07 -1.39
CA PRO A 185 13.43 9.89 -2.02
C PRO A 185 13.07 9.34 -3.40
N VAL A 186 11.79 9.40 -3.80
CA VAL A 186 11.29 8.94 -5.10
C VAL A 186 10.10 9.81 -5.53
N PRO A 187 9.95 10.13 -6.83
CA PRO A 187 8.72 10.73 -7.33
C PRO A 187 7.52 9.79 -7.19
N ALA A 188 6.37 10.32 -6.77
CA ALA A 188 5.13 9.56 -6.75
C ALA A 188 4.51 9.52 -8.16
N ASN A 189 4.21 8.33 -8.66
CA ASN A 189 3.69 8.10 -10.01
C ASN A 189 2.65 6.98 -10.01
N ILE A 190 1.67 7.09 -10.92
CA ILE A 190 0.79 6.00 -11.32
C ILE A 190 1.39 5.35 -12.56
N TYR A 191 1.63 4.04 -12.52
CA TYR A 191 2.19 3.24 -13.60
C TYR A 191 1.11 2.36 -14.22
N TYR A 192 1.20 2.09 -15.52
CA TYR A 192 0.28 1.18 -16.20
C TYR A 192 0.93 0.42 -17.36
N SER A 193 0.28 -0.66 -17.80
CA SER A 193 0.59 -1.44 -18.99
C SER A 193 -0.70 -1.96 -19.63
N THR A 194 -0.77 -1.92 -20.96
CA THR A 194 -1.92 -2.39 -21.76
C THR A 194 -1.51 -3.38 -22.84
N ASP A 195 -0.25 -3.82 -22.86
CA ASP A 195 0.30 -4.74 -23.87
C ASP A 195 0.75 -6.08 -23.27
N GLY A 196 0.15 -6.43 -22.14
CA GLY A 196 0.47 -7.64 -21.40
C GLY A 196 1.82 -7.57 -20.70
N GLY A 197 2.20 -6.38 -20.19
CA GLY A 197 3.42 -6.20 -19.40
C GLY A 197 4.70 -6.08 -20.20
N LYS A 198 4.62 -5.87 -21.53
CA LYS A 198 5.80 -5.70 -22.39
C LYS A 198 6.39 -4.30 -22.22
N THR A 199 5.53 -3.30 -22.08
CA THR A 199 5.91 -1.93 -21.75
C THR A 199 5.17 -1.49 -20.48
N VAL A 200 5.81 -0.60 -19.72
CA VAL A 200 5.21 0.09 -18.58
C VAL A 200 5.32 1.58 -18.83
N LYS A 201 4.27 2.33 -18.51
CA LYS A 201 4.19 3.76 -18.78
C LYS A 201 3.70 4.49 -17.54
N ILE A 202 4.04 5.77 -17.40
CA ILE A 202 3.49 6.63 -16.36
C ILE A 202 2.15 7.20 -16.83
N ALA A 203 1.07 6.86 -16.14
CA ALA A 203 -0.27 7.41 -16.37
C ALA A 203 -0.41 8.82 -15.76
N TYR A 204 0.26 9.06 -14.63
CA TYR A 204 0.24 10.33 -13.93
C TYR A 204 1.52 10.49 -13.09
N ALA A 205 2.17 11.64 -13.20
CA ALA A 205 3.33 12.00 -12.37
C ALA A 205 2.95 13.13 -11.42
N PHE A 206 3.18 12.95 -10.13
CA PHE A 206 2.99 14.03 -9.16
C PHE A 206 4.13 15.05 -9.22
N GLY A 207 3.82 16.24 -8.73
CA GLY A 207 4.72 17.37 -8.63
C GLY A 207 5.93 17.15 -7.73
N ARG A 208 6.84 18.11 -7.77
CA ARG A 208 8.04 18.14 -6.92
C ARG A 208 7.71 18.43 -5.46
N ASN A 209 7.59 17.37 -4.64
CA ASN A 209 7.38 17.53 -3.21
C ASN A 209 8.68 17.97 -2.50
N PRO A 210 8.77 19.18 -1.93
CA PRO A 210 10.01 19.68 -1.32
C PRO A 210 10.45 18.89 -0.08
N ALA A 211 9.55 18.12 0.55
CA ALA A 211 9.87 17.32 1.73
C ALA A 211 10.57 15.99 1.40
N PHE A 212 10.49 15.53 0.14
CA PHE A 212 11.01 14.23 -0.29
C PHE A 212 12.01 14.38 -1.42
N GLN A 213 13.09 15.11 -1.11
CA GLN A 213 14.21 15.36 -2.00
C GLN A 213 15.51 14.83 -1.39
N HIS A 214 16.54 14.69 -2.21
CA HIS A 214 17.88 14.46 -1.67
C HIS A 214 18.25 15.63 -0.74
N LYS A 215 19.01 15.31 0.30
CA LYS A 215 19.47 16.33 1.23
C LYS A 215 20.32 17.36 0.47
N ASP A 216 20.05 18.63 0.72
CA ASP A 216 20.77 19.77 0.12
C ASP A 216 20.68 19.82 -1.43
N ALA A 217 19.70 19.15 -2.05
CA ALA A 217 19.47 19.21 -3.49
C ALA A 217 19.05 20.61 -3.95
N ASP A 218 19.64 21.06 -5.05
CA ASP A 218 19.18 22.26 -5.74
C ASP A 218 17.75 22.04 -6.27
N PRO A 219 16.84 23.03 -6.17
CA PRO A 219 15.48 22.91 -6.70
C PRO A 219 15.37 22.50 -8.17
N SER A 220 16.40 22.76 -8.98
CA SER A 220 16.47 22.31 -10.37
C SER A 220 16.58 20.78 -10.50
N GLU A 221 17.22 20.12 -9.52
CA GLU A 221 17.44 18.67 -9.45
C GLU A 221 16.31 17.92 -8.73
N TRP A 222 15.27 18.63 -8.26
CA TRP A 222 14.20 18.01 -7.51
C TRP A 222 13.46 16.96 -8.32
N LEU A 223 13.20 15.84 -7.65
CA LEU A 223 12.43 14.72 -8.14
C LEU A 223 10.94 15.06 -8.18
N GLY A 224 10.27 14.59 -9.23
CA GLY A 224 8.86 14.86 -9.51
C GLY A 224 8.69 15.73 -10.75
N ASP A 225 7.45 15.78 -11.23
CA ASP A 225 7.10 16.60 -12.38
C ASP A 225 7.18 18.09 -12.00
N LYS A 226 7.94 18.86 -12.77
CA LYS A 226 8.11 20.29 -12.53
C LYS A 226 6.89 21.11 -12.95
N ASP A 227 6.07 20.56 -13.85
CA ASP A 227 4.93 21.25 -14.45
C ASP A 227 3.61 20.86 -13.76
N ASN A 228 3.64 19.89 -12.83
CA ASN A 228 2.50 19.52 -12.00
C ASN A 228 2.59 20.17 -10.60
N PRO A 229 1.64 21.04 -10.19
CA PRO A 229 1.65 21.64 -8.87
C PRO A 229 1.12 20.71 -7.76
N VAL A 230 0.47 19.60 -8.10
CA VAL A 230 -0.12 18.66 -7.14
C VAL A 230 0.97 17.75 -6.60
N VAL A 231 1.24 17.79 -5.31
CA VAL A 231 2.26 16.97 -4.65
C VAL A 231 1.61 15.93 -3.74
N CYS A 232 2.24 14.78 -3.57
CA CYS A 232 1.93 13.87 -2.48
C CYS A 232 3.22 13.20 -2.01
N ARG A 233 3.17 12.50 -0.88
CA ARG A 233 4.30 11.64 -0.46
C ARG A 233 4.31 10.34 -1.25
N HIS A 234 3.13 9.74 -1.42
CA HIS A 234 2.94 8.44 -2.07
C HIS A 234 1.46 8.14 -2.36
N ILE A 235 1.23 7.05 -3.11
CA ILE A 235 -0.11 6.60 -3.51
C ILE A 235 -0.49 5.34 -2.72
N HIS A 236 -1.70 5.31 -2.17
CA HIS A 236 -2.20 4.20 -1.35
C HIS A 236 -2.90 3.13 -2.18
N SER A 237 -3.67 3.55 -3.20
CA SER A 237 -4.42 2.60 -4.04
C SER A 237 -4.82 3.22 -5.37
N VAL A 238 -4.98 2.36 -6.39
CA VAL A 238 -5.58 2.69 -7.68
C VAL A 238 -6.61 1.61 -8.04
N SER A 239 -7.82 1.99 -8.43
CA SER A 239 -8.92 1.06 -8.70
C SER A 239 -9.76 1.49 -9.89
N TYR A 240 -10.37 0.55 -10.59
CA TYR A 240 -11.20 0.80 -11.78
C TYR A 240 -12.69 0.67 -11.47
N ASN A 241 -13.47 1.68 -11.86
CA ASN A 241 -14.93 1.65 -11.88
C ASN A 241 -15.41 1.37 -13.31
N ALA A 242 -15.80 0.13 -13.59
CA ALA A 242 -16.23 -0.29 -14.92
C ALA A 242 -17.50 0.45 -15.43
N PRO A 243 -18.57 0.63 -14.63
CA PRO A 243 -19.76 1.39 -15.07
C PRO A 243 -19.47 2.83 -15.52
N GLU A 244 -18.46 3.49 -14.95
CA GLU A 244 -18.07 4.85 -15.34
C GLU A 244 -16.93 4.88 -16.38
N ASN A 245 -16.31 3.73 -16.64
CA ASN A 245 -15.06 3.62 -17.39
C ASN A 245 -13.99 4.60 -16.88
N ALA A 246 -13.80 4.64 -15.56
CA ALA A 246 -12.90 5.58 -14.90
C ALA A 246 -12.09 4.90 -13.78
N PHE A 247 -10.90 5.43 -13.55
CA PHE A 247 -10.01 5.03 -12.48
C PHE A 247 -10.06 6.02 -11.32
N TYR A 248 -9.87 5.51 -10.11
CA TYR A 248 -9.76 6.29 -8.89
C TYR A 248 -8.44 5.98 -8.21
N ALA A 249 -7.75 7.02 -7.76
CA ALA A 249 -6.54 6.90 -6.97
C ALA A 249 -6.64 7.74 -5.70
N CYS A 250 -6.09 7.27 -4.59
CA CYS A 250 -5.96 8.07 -3.37
C CYS A 250 -4.51 8.12 -2.86
N THR A 251 -4.15 9.25 -2.25
CA THR A 251 -2.78 9.55 -1.79
C THR A 251 -2.72 9.92 -0.31
N GLY A 252 -1.50 9.92 0.22
CA GLY A 252 -1.15 10.29 1.60
C GLY A 252 0.19 11.04 1.66
N ASP A 253 0.65 11.52 2.83
CA ASP A 253 0.35 11.03 4.19
C ASP A 253 -0.06 12.14 5.17
N ILE A 254 0.79 13.14 5.42
CA ILE A 254 0.50 14.22 6.38
C ILE A 254 0.80 15.56 5.74
N ASP A 255 -0.15 16.49 5.85
CA ASP A 255 0.06 17.87 5.41
C ASP A 255 1.22 18.49 6.18
N ARG A 256 2.23 18.92 5.45
CA ARG A 256 3.42 19.51 6.04
C ARG A 256 3.19 21.00 6.21
N LYS A 257 3.28 21.47 7.47
CA LYS A 257 3.15 22.89 7.87
C LYS A 257 4.18 23.83 7.23
N ASN A 258 5.11 23.33 6.43
CA ASN A 258 6.13 24.09 5.72
C ASN A 258 5.65 24.68 4.38
N GLY A 259 4.35 24.61 4.08
CA GLY A 259 3.77 25.22 2.87
C GLY A 259 3.89 24.39 1.60
N ALA A 260 4.22 23.09 1.72
CA ALA A 260 4.29 22.16 0.59
C ALA A 260 2.91 21.85 -0.04
N GLY A 261 1.82 22.16 0.66
CA GLY A 261 0.45 21.85 0.23
C GLY A 261 -0.15 20.66 0.96
N LEU A 262 -1.35 20.28 0.54
CA LEU A 262 -2.01 19.05 0.97
C LEU A 262 -1.36 17.85 0.26
N GLU A 263 -1.29 16.70 0.92
CA GLU A 263 -0.79 15.45 0.31
C GLU A 263 -1.88 14.39 0.12
N CYS A 264 -3.05 14.59 0.75
CA CYS A 264 -4.17 13.66 0.69
C CYS A 264 -5.14 14.07 -0.42
N HIS A 265 -5.06 13.35 -1.54
CA HIS A 265 -5.86 13.61 -2.72
C HIS A 265 -6.69 12.39 -3.10
N TRP A 266 -7.83 12.65 -3.74
CA TRP A 266 -8.49 11.69 -4.61
C TRP A 266 -8.42 12.20 -6.04
N LEU A 267 -8.02 11.31 -6.94
CA LEU A 267 -7.94 11.57 -8.36
C LEU A 267 -8.93 10.69 -9.09
N ARG A 268 -9.50 11.22 -10.17
CA ARG A 268 -10.27 10.48 -11.17
C ARG A 268 -9.55 10.53 -12.49
N GLY A 269 -9.29 9.37 -13.09
CA GLY A 269 -8.64 9.22 -14.39
C GLY A 269 -9.55 8.59 -15.42
N THR A 270 -9.59 9.11 -16.63
CA THR A 270 -10.16 8.39 -17.80
C THR A 270 -9.06 8.13 -18.80
N TRP A 271 -9.09 6.94 -19.41
CA TRP A 271 -8.11 6.52 -20.40
C TRP A 271 -8.75 6.49 -21.79
N ASP A 272 -8.14 7.19 -22.74
CA ASP A 272 -8.47 7.11 -24.15
C ASP A 272 -7.64 5.99 -24.79
N ALA A 273 -8.25 4.82 -24.96
CA ALA A 273 -7.60 3.64 -25.52
C ALA A 273 -7.06 3.83 -26.95
N LYS A 274 -7.66 4.75 -27.72
CA LYS A 274 -7.28 4.97 -29.13
C LYS A 274 -5.98 5.74 -29.24
N ASN A 275 -5.81 6.75 -28.40
CA ASN A 275 -4.63 7.63 -28.41
C ASN A 275 -3.61 7.26 -27.32
N ASP A 276 -3.97 6.35 -26.43
CA ASP A 276 -3.20 5.96 -25.24
C ASP A 276 -2.87 7.14 -24.33
N LEU A 277 -3.90 7.95 -24.05
CA LEU A 277 -3.80 9.18 -23.26
C LEU A 277 -4.66 9.10 -22.01
N TRP A 278 -4.22 9.79 -20.96
CA TRP A 278 -4.92 9.89 -19.69
C TRP A 278 -5.42 11.32 -19.44
N ASP A 279 -6.64 11.45 -18.93
CA ASP A 279 -7.16 12.68 -18.34
C ASP A 279 -7.38 12.44 -16.84
N TRP A 280 -6.44 12.89 -16.02
CA TRP A 280 -6.50 12.81 -14.56
C TRP A 280 -6.91 14.15 -13.96
N LYS A 281 -7.84 14.10 -13.00
CA LYS A 281 -8.32 15.27 -12.26
C LYS A 281 -8.26 14.99 -10.78
N VAL A 282 -7.67 15.91 -10.02
CA VAL A 282 -7.85 15.94 -8.57
C VAL A 282 -9.29 16.36 -8.31
N ILE A 283 -10.07 15.48 -7.70
CA ILE A 283 -11.49 15.70 -7.37
C ILE A 283 -11.69 16.02 -5.89
N VAL A 284 -10.73 15.63 -5.04
CA VAL A 284 -10.68 16.04 -3.63
C VAL A 284 -9.24 16.27 -3.23
N SER A 285 -9.00 17.34 -2.48
CA SER A 285 -7.79 17.54 -1.67
C SER A 285 -8.24 17.83 -0.26
N SER A 286 -7.68 17.14 0.73
CA SER A 286 -8.11 17.25 2.11
C SER A 286 -6.93 17.24 3.06
N ASP A 287 -7.16 17.66 4.30
CA ASP A 287 -6.21 17.43 5.37
C ASP A 287 -6.06 15.94 5.73
N ALA A 288 -4.99 15.63 6.46
CA ALA A 288 -4.64 14.27 6.87
C ALA A 288 -5.51 13.68 8.00
N ASN A 289 -6.39 14.46 8.64
CA ASN A 289 -7.38 13.96 9.59
C ASN A 289 -8.79 13.91 8.94
N SER A 290 -8.86 13.31 7.76
CA SER A 290 -10.06 13.23 6.95
C SER A 290 -10.21 11.84 6.37
N ARG A 291 -11.46 11.37 6.18
CA ARG A 291 -11.75 10.09 5.50
C ARG A 291 -11.24 10.01 4.06
N PHE A 292 -10.78 11.14 3.51
CA PHE A 292 -10.14 11.22 2.19
C PHE A 292 -8.66 10.85 2.21
N LYS A 293 -8.00 10.88 3.38
CA LYS A 293 -6.78 10.14 3.57
C LYS A 293 -7.17 8.67 3.70
N SER A 294 -6.97 7.91 2.64
CA SER A 294 -7.61 6.60 2.49
C SER A 294 -6.74 5.61 1.74
N GLY A 295 -7.12 4.35 1.77
CA GLY A 295 -6.55 3.30 0.92
C GLY A 295 -7.59 2.22 0.62
N GLY A 296 -7.14 1.12 0.01
CA GLY A 296 -7.99 -0.02 -0.31
C GLY A 296 -9.22 0.33 -1.14
N ILE A 297 -9.06 1.12 -2.20
CA ILE A 297 -10.19 1.51 -3.05
C ILE A 297 -10.69 0.26 -3.79
N ASN A 298 -11.99 -0.02 -3.68
CA ASN A 298 -12.65 -1.07 -4.45
C ASN A 298 -13.91 -0.51 -5.09
N CYS A 299 -14.17 -0.87 -6.34
CA CYS A 299 -15.41 -0.50 -7.03
C CYS A 299 -16.29 -1.75 -7.19
N VAL A 300 -17.50 -1.72 -6.62
CA VAL A 300 -18.44 -2.84 -6.64
C VAL A 300 -19.82 -2.30 -6.98
N ASP A 301 -20.47 -2.88 -8.00
CA ASP A 301 -21.79 -2.48 -8.49
C ASP A 301 -21.90 -0.96 -8.76
N GLY A 302 -20.84 -0.37 -9.31
CA GLY A 302 -20.74 1.06 -9.62
C GLY A 302 -20.54 1.98 -8.42
N GLN A 303 -20.53 1.46 -7.19
CA GLN A 303 -20.19 2.22 -5.98
C GLN A 303 -18.68 2.15 -5.71
N ILE A 304 -18.15 3.19 -5.07
CA ILE A 304 -16.76 3.24 -4.60
C ILE A 304 -16.74 2.96 -3.11
N TYR A 305 -15.86 2.04 -2.68
CA TYR A 305 -15.60 1.66 -1.31
C TYR A 305 -14.17 2.00 -0.94
N TRP A 306 -13.93 2.44 0.29
CA TRP A 306 -12.59 2.70 0.79
C TRP A 306 -12.51 2.58 2.31
N VAL A 307 -11.28 2.47 2.80
CA VAL A 307 -10.97 2.55 4.23
C VAL A 307 -10.16 3.82 4.52
N ALA A 308 -10.48 4.48 5.64
CA ALA A 308 -9.84 5.73 6.03
C ALA A 308 -8.59 5.51 6.90
N ASP A 309 -7.49 6.10 6.45
CA ASP A 309 -6.19 6.17 7.12
C ASP A 309 -6.01 7.52 7.87
N ALA A 310 -7.12 8.17 8.23
CA ALA A 310 -7.12 9.49 8.86
C ALA A 310 -6.30 9.48 10.16
N ASN A 311 -5.19 10.22 10.19
CA ASN A 311 -4.28 10.21 11.34
C ASN A 311 -3.50 11.51 11.54
N GLY A 312 -3.88 12.55 10.80
CA GLY A 312 -3.29 13.87 10.91
C GLY A 312 -3.44 14.50 12.30
N PRO A 313 -2.76 15.63 12.53
CA PRO A 313 -2.93 16.40 13.76
C PRO A 313 -4.40 16.72 14.03
N LYS A 314 -4.83 16.53 15.28
CA LYS A 314 -6.17 16.91 15.75
C LYS A 314 -6.10 17.57 17.12
N SER A 315 -7.08 18.37 17.46
CA SER A 315 -7.27 18.87 18.82
C SER A 315 -7.82 17.78 19.75
N ILE A 316 -7.82 18.05 21.05
CA ILE A 316 -8.40 17.14 22.05
C ILE A 316 -9.93 17.02 21.95
N ARG A 317 -10.58 17.93 21.21
CA ARG A 317 -12.04 17.96 21.03
C ARG A 317 -12.51 17.37 19.70
N GLU A 318 -11.57 17.04 18.82
CA GLU A 318 -11.85 16.46 17.52
C GLU A 318 -11.62 14.96 17.57
N ASP A 319 -12.48 14.20 16.90
CA ASP A 319 -12.27 12.79 16.63
C ASP A 319 -11.57 12.60 15.29
N TYR A 320 -11.03 11.40 15.07
CA TYR A 320 -10.52 11.03 13.77
C TYR A 320 -11.68 10.65 12.84
N ASP A 321 -11.68 11.16 11.60
CA ASP A 321 -12.69 10.85 10.57
C ASP A 321 -12.38 9.48 9.92
N ARG A 322 -12.58 8.42 10.70
CA ARG A 322 -12.19 7.04 10.37
C ARG A 322 -13.39 6.15 10.12
N GLY A 323 -13.20 5.16 9.26
CA GLY A 323 -14.20 4.14 8.97
C GLY A 323 -13.93 3.40 7.66
N ILE A 324 -14.82 2.45 7.38
CA ILE A 324 -15.04 1.91 6.04
C ILE A 324 -16.27 2.61 5.49
N PHE A 325 -16.12 3.19 4.30
CA PHE A 325 -17.13 4.02 3.69
C PHE A 325 -17.47 3.54 2.28
N ARG A 326 -18.64 3.95 1.81
CA ARG A 326 -18.98 3.89 0.38
C ARG A 326 -19.77 5.09 -0.08
N CYS A 327 -19.74 5.37 -1.38
CA CYS A 327 -20.64 6.31 -2.03
C CYS A 327 -20.76 6.02 -3.54
N ALA A 328 -21.71 6.70 -4.19
CA ALA A 328 -21.70 6.80 -5.64
C ALA A 328 -20.51 7.69 -6.08
N PRO A 329 -19.89 7.43 -7.24
CA PRO A 329 -18.73 8.19 -7.70
C PRO A 329 -18.92 9.71 -7.74
N ALA A 330 -20.08 10.17 -8.21
CA ALA A 330 -20.43 11.59 -8.29
C ALA A 330 -20.57 12.27 -6.91
N ASP A 331 -20.76 11.47 -5.85
CA ASP A 331 -20.94 11.94 -4.48
C ASP A 331 -19.64 11.96 -3.69
N LEU A 332 -18.53 11.48 -4.26
CA LEU A 332 -17.25 11.38 -3.56
C LEU A 332 -16.81 12.70 -2.92
N PRO A 333 -16.91 13.89 -3.57
CA PRO A 333 -16.51 15.14 -2.92
C PRO A 333 -17.41 15.58 -1.74
N ASP A 334 -18.61 15.02 -1.59
CA ASP A 334 -19.59 15.41 -0.58
C ASP A 334 -19.68 14.38 0.56
N LYS A 335 -19.01 14.68 1.68
CA LYS A 335 -18.98 13.81 2.87
C LYS A 335 -20.38 13.46 3.41
N ALA A 336 -21.38 14.32 3.22
CA ALA A 336 -22.73 14.10 3.74
C ALA A 336 -23.46 12.97 2.99
N LYS A 337 -22.98 12.61 1.80
CA LYS A 337 -23.53 11.53 0.97
C LYS A 337 -22.80 10.20 1.15
N HIS A 338 -21.74 10.18 1.96
CA HIS A 338 -21.01 8.95 2.24
C HIS A 338 -21.79 8.11 3.23
N THR A 339 -21.93 6.83 2.93
CA THR A 339 -22.42 5.84 3.89
C THR A 339 -21.23 5.30 4.68
N LEU A 340 -21.23 5.53 5.99
CA LEU A 340 -20.32 4.84 6.92
C LEU A 340 -20.83 3.40 7.11
N LEU A 341 -20.08 2.42 6.61
CA LEU A 341 -20.39 1.00 6.76
C LEU A 341 -19.91 0.47 8.10
N TYR A 342 -18.74 0.92 8.54
CA TYR A 342 -18.16 0.48 9.80
C TYR A 342 -17.28 1.56 10.43
N PRO A 343 -17.55 2.00 11.68
CA PRO A 343 -16.69 2.94 12.40
C PRO A 343 -15.43 2.23 12.92
N VAL A 344 -14.25 2.70 12.52
CA VAL A 344 -12.98 2.16 13.04
C VAL A 344 -12.33 3.16 14.00
N LYS A 345 -11.79 2.65 15.10
CA LYS A 345 -11.12 3.48 16.10
C LYS A 345 -9.71 3.89 15.66
N TYR A 346 -9.01 3.00 14.98
CA TYR A 346 -7.62 3.15 14.55
C TYR A 346 -7.54 3.28 13.03
N GLU A 347 -6.46 3.87 12.54
CA GLU A 347 -6.25 4.06 11.09
C GLU A 347 -6.07 2.72 10.38
N MET A 348 -6.52 2.65 9.13
CA MET A 348 -6.42 1.48 8.29
C MET A 348 -6.16 1.92 6.85
N ALA A 349 -5.27 1.22 6.15
CA ALA A 349 -4.80 1.63 4.84
C ALA A 349 -5.03 0.60 3.72
N ALA A 350 -5.39 -0.63 4.06
CA ALA A 350 -5.62 -1.71 3.09
C ALA A 350 -7.01 -2.33 3.25
N MET A 351 -7.66 -2.58 2.13
CA MET A 351 -8.93 -3.29 2.04
C MET A 351 -9.05 -3.87 0.63
N THR A 352 -9.55 -5.10 0.53
CA THR A 352 -9.90 -5.70 -0.76
C THR A 352 -11.31 -6.29 -0.65
N ILE A 353 -12.11 -6.09 -1.70
CA ILE A 353 -13.45 -6.65 -1.84
C ILE A 353 -13.49 -7.61 -3.03
N HIS A 354 -14.02 -8.81 -2.82
CA HIS A 354 -14.21 -9.79 -3.88
C HIS A 354 -15.42 -10.66 -3.56
N ASP A 355 -16.32 -10.83 -4.53
CA ASP A 355 -17.56 -11.60 -4.40
C ASP A 355 -18.37 -11.24 -3.15
N GLY A 356 -18.47 -9.95 -2.84
CA GLY A 356 -19.20 -9.44 -1.67
C GLY A 356 -18.48 -9.60 -0.33
N VAL A 357 -17.32 -10.26 -0.29
CA VAL A 357 -16.51 -10.39 0.94
C VAL A 357 -15.54 -9.22 1.04
N ILE A 358 -15.49 -8.58 2.22
CA ILE A 358 -14.53 -7.53 2.55
C ILE A 358 -13.48 -8.11 3.50
N VAL A 359 -12.20 -7.98 3.13
CA VAL A 359 -11.05 -8.25 4.00
C VAL A 359 -10.29 -6.93 4.18
N ALA A 360 -10.23 -6.43 5.41
CA ALA A 360 -9.53 -5.20 5.74
C ALA A 360 -8.58 -5.44 6.94
N PRO A 361 -7.27 -5.65 6.68
CA PRO A 361 -6.29 -5.81 7.74
C PRO A 361 -6.16 -4.55 8.59
N LYS A 362 -5.95 -4.74 9.89
CA LYS A 362 -5.70 -3.65 10.85
C LYS A 362 -4.19 -3.39 10.94
N TYR A 363 -3.85 -2.17 11.32
CA TYR A 363 -2.47 -1.69 11.30
C TYR A 363 -1.82 -1.80 12.69
N GLY A 364 -0.85 -2.69 12.86
CA GLY A 364 -0.24 -3.02 14.17
C GLY A 364 0.52 -1.88 14.86
N ASN A 365 0.98 -0.83 14.15
CA ASN A 365 1.59 0.34 14.81
C ASN A 365 0.55 1.29 15.44
N ALA A 366 -0.71 1.22 15.01
CA ALA A 366 -1.77 2.12 15.47
C ALA A 366 -2.84 1.38 16.27
N ASP A 367 -3.21 0.19 15.83
CA ASP A 367 -4.19 -0.70 16.45
C ASP A 367 -3.49 -1.61 17.49
N PRO A 368 -4.11 -1.85 18.66
CA PRO A 368 -3.52 -2.69 19.71
C PRO A 368 -3.59 -4.20 19.41
N ASP A 369 -4.26 -4.63 18.35
CA ASP A 369 -4.29 -6.03 17.93
C ASP A 369 -2.90 -6.47 17.43
N ASP A 370 -2.47 -7.68 17.79
CA ASP A 370 -1.19 -8.24 17.35
C ASP A 370 -1.21 -8.51 15.83
N CYS A 371 -2.27 -9.16 15.34
CA CYS A 371 -2.49 -9.39 13.90
C CYS A 371 -3.99 -9.28 13.57
N GLY A 372 -4.44 -8.03 13.48
CA GLY A 372 -5.86 -7.70 13.41
C GLY A 372 -6.47 -7.71 12.01
N PHE A 373 -7.75 -8.10 11.91
CA PHE A 373 -8.56 -8.06 10.70
C PHE A 373 -10.00 -7.63 11.02
N LEU A 374 -10.53 -6.77 10.16
CA LEU A 374 -11.96 -6.62 9.95
C LEU A 374 -12.37 -7.49 8.77
N PHE A 375 -13.47 -8.21 8.93
CA PHE A 375 -14.00 -9.11 7.93
C PHE A 375 -15.50 -8.92 7.79
N SER A 376 -16.01 -8.82 6.57
CA SER A 376 -17.44 -8.84 6.30
C SER A 376 -17.75 -9.86 5.21
N PRO A 377 -18.61 -10.87 5.47
CA PRO A 377 -19.00 -11.85 4.45
C PRO A 377 -20.08 -11.33 3.48
N ASP A 378 -20.65 -10.15 3.72
CA ASP A 378 -21.91 -9.72 3.11
C ASP A 378 -21.92 -8.23 2.72
N LEU A 379 -20.77 -7.74 2.28
CA LEU A 379 -20.53 -6.39 1.76
C LEU A 379 -20.87 -5.29 2.78
N GLY A 380 -20.52 -5.54 4.04
CA GLY A 380 -20.60 -4.61 5.15
C GLY A 380 -21.93 -4.61 5.91
N LYS A 381 -22.79 -5.62 5.75
CA LYS A 381 -24.03 -5.73 6.54
C LYS A 381 -23.76 -6.33 7.92
N SER A 382 -22.84 -7.28 8.01
CA SER A 382 -22.32 -7.88 9.24
C SER A 382 -20.79 -7.86 9.25
N TRP A 383 -20.22 -7.89 10.46
CA TRP A 383 -18.79 -7.70 10.68
C TRP A 383 -18.25 -8.66 11.74
N GLY A 384 -17.10 -9.25 11.43
CA GLY A 384 -16.25 -9.98 12.36
C GLY A 384 -14.97 -9.22 12.66
N HIS A 385 -14.51 -9.34 13.90
CA HIS A 385 -13.28 -8.74 14.42
C HIS A 385 -12.36 -9.84 14.90
N TYR A 386 -11.17 -9.89 14.34
CA TYR A 386 -10.22 -10.96 14.64
C TYR A 386 -8.86 -10.41 14.93
N ASP A 387 -8.26 -10.87 16.01
CA ASP A 387 -6.85 -10.67 16.33
C ASP A 387 -6.21 -12.05 16.38
N LEU A 388 -5.43 -12.38 15.34
CA LEU A 388 -4.73 -13.67 15.20
C LEU A 388 -3.43 -13.64 16.01
N LYS A 389 -3.57 -13.56 17.34
CA LYS A 389 -2.48 -13.30 18.29
C LYS A 389 -1.30 -14.25 18.18
N GLU A 390 -1.56 -15.50 17.80
CA GLU A 390 -0.54 -16.51 17.59
C GLU A 390 0.42 -16.20 16.42
N LEU A 391 0.11 -15.22 15.57
CA LEU A 391 0.98 -14.72 14.51
C LEU A 391 1.89 -13.56 14.98
N GLY A 392 1.62 -12.98 16.15
CA GLY A 392 2.36 -11.85 16.73
C GLY A 392 2.16 -10.52 15.99
N ASP A 393 2.93 -9.50 16.38
CA ASP A 393 2.86 -8.11 15.87
C ASP A 393 3.11 -8.03 14.35
N ARG A 394 2.03 -8.06 13.57
CA ARG A 394 1.99 -8.11 12.10
C ARG A 394 0.86 -7.24 11.55
N SER A 395 1.18 -6.46 10.52
CA SER A 395 0.16 -5.78 9.71
C SER A 395 -0.04 -6.48 8.37
N GLY A 396 -1.28 -6.68 7.97
CA GLY A 396 -1.62 -7.16 6.63
C GLY A 396 -1.63 -6.03 5.60
N VAL A 397 -1.04 -6.27 4.43
CA VAL A 397 -1.12 -5.40 3.25
C VAL A 397 -1.18 -6.27 1.98
N ARG A 398 -1.33 -5.64 0.79
CA ARG A 398 -1.33 -6.32 -0.51
C ARG A 398 -2.20 -7.58 -0.54
N VAL A 399 -3.45 -7.42 -0.11
CA VAL A 399 -4.45 -8.49 -0.07
C VAL A 399 -4.87 -8.82 -1.51
N ASN A 400 -4.41 -9.96 -2.03
CA ASN A 400 -4.81 -10.46 -3.34
C ASN A 400 -6.15 -11.20 -3.26
N PRO A 401 -6.97 -11.15 -4.33
CA PRO A 401 -8.19 -11.95 -4.45
C PRO A 401 -7.92 -13.45 -4.29
N PRO A 402 -8.96 -14.26 -4.02
CA PRO A 402 -8.80 -15.68 -3.80
C PRO A 402 -8.19 -16.40 -5.01
N ASN A 403 -7.36 -17.40 -4.73
CA ASN A 403 -6.86 -18.34 -5.72
C ASN A 403 -7.96 -19.35 -6.14
N GLY A 404 -7.61 -20.31 -7.00
CA GLY A 404 -8.55 -21.33 -7.50
C GLY A 404 -9.17 -22.22 -6.41
N GLU A 405 -8.59 -22.24 -5.21
CA GLU A 405 -9.09 -22.96 -4.04
C GLU A 405 -9.86 -22.06 -3.06
N GLY A 406 -10.01 -20.76 -3.34
CA GLY A 406 -10.71 -19.82 -2.48
C GLY A 406 -9.86 -19.17 -1.39
N TRP A 407 -8.53 -19.36 -1.41
CA TRP A 407 -7.62 -18.73 -0.44
C TRP A 407 -7.18 -17.36 -0.94
N TRP A 408 -7.50 -16.31 -0.20
CA TRP A 408 -6.94 -14.97 -0.33
C TRP A 408 -5.52 -14.95 0.19
N ARG A 409 -4.63 -14.20 -0.45
CA ARG A 409 -3.25 -14.03 0.01
C ARG A 409 -3.06 -12.65 0.61
N VAL A 410 -2.42 -12.60 1.78
CA VAL A 410 -2.11 -11.37 2.51
C VAL A 410 -0.61 -11.33 2.78
N ALA A 411 0.05 -10.23 2.43
CA ALA A 411 1.42 -9.99 2.89
C ALA A 411 1.36 -9.53 4.35
N LEU A 412 1.95 -10.30 5.26
CA LEU A 412 2.17 -9.87 6.63
C LEU A 412 3.51 -9.16 6.73
N MET A 413 3.47 -7.93 7.21
CA MET A 413 4.65 -7.14 7.49
C MET A 413 4.91 -7.14 8.98
N SER A 414 6.15 -7.38 9.39
CA SER A 414 6.63 -7.08 10.74
C SER A 414 6.44 -5.60 11.00
N ARG A 415 5.46 -5.29 11.86
CA ARG A 415 4.91 -3.94 12.06
C ARG A 415 4.31 -3.34 10.80
N TRP A 416 5.09 -2.73 9.89
CA TRP A 416 4.52 -2.02 8.73
C TRP A 416 5.12 -2.37 7.38
N THR A 417 6.43 -2.27 7.22
CA THR A 417 7.07 -2.34 5.89
C THR A 417 8.00 -3.53 5.71
N ASN A 418 8.46 -4.13 6.81
CA ASN A 418 9.43 -5.22 6.75
C ASN A 418 8.67 -6.52 6.50
N ARG A 419 8.98 -7.25 5.42
CA ARG A 419 8.35 -8.56 5.13
C ARG A 419 8.48 -9.49 6.34
N GLY A 420 7.35 -10.04 6.80
CA GLY A 420 7.26 -11.03 7.87
C GLY A 420 6.95 -12.40 7.31
N GLU A 421 5.68 -12.66 7.00
CA GLU A 421 5.17 -13.93 6.48
C GLU A 421 4.09 -13.69 5.41
N VAL A 422 3.65 -14.76 4.76
CA VAL A 422 2.47 -14.74 3.89
C VAL A 422 1.35 -15.51 4.57
N LEU A 423 0.20 -14.85 4.74
CA LEU A 423 -1.00 -15.42 5.30
C LEU A 423 -2.01 -15.74 4.20
N PHE A 424 -2.66 -16.88 4.31
CA PHE A 424 -3.80 -17.26 3.51
C PHE A 424 -5.08 -17.23 4.34
N LEU A 425 -6.12 -16.59 3.82
CA LEU A 425 -7.46 -16.53 4.43
C LEU A 425 -8.48 -17.16 3.48
N LYS A 426 -9.38 -17.99 3.98
CA LYS A 426 -10.46 -18.59 3.18
C LYS A 426 -11.80 -18.42 3.88
N PRO A 427 -12.69 -17.57 3.35
CA PRO A 427 -14.05 -17.41 3.87
C PRO A 427 -14.75 -18.76 4.02
N LYS A 428 -15.47 -18.94 5.13
CA LYS A 428 -16.45 -20.01 5.26
C LYS A 428 -17.70 -19.62 4.50
N ARG A 429 -18.37 -20.61 3.91
CA ARG A 429 -19.63 -20.43 3.20
C ARG A 429 -20.81 -20.46 4.15
#